data_AF-A0A2D5I5U4-F1
#
_entry.id   AF-A0A2D5I5U4-F1
#
_cell.length_a   1.000
_cell.length_b   1.000
_cell.length_c   1.000
_cell.angle_alpha   90.00
_cell.angle_beta   90.00
_cell.angle_gamma   90.00
#
_symmetry.space_group_name_H-M   'P 1'
#
loop_
_entity.id
_entity.type
_entity.pdbx_description
1 polymer ?
#
loop_
_entity_poly.entity_id
_entity_poly.type
_entity_poly.pdbx_seq_one_letter_code
_entity_poly.pdbx_strand_id
1 'polypeptide(L)'
;MKKLILIFLFNFLLINTSYALIEVDITRGNLDPLPIAVSPLHVDIKSEDYKDLKIKDLGDNISKIIENNFRATGLFNPLKKEAFVQKPDIAHLKPRFEDWRLIKAQALVTGKILIKDEKLKIEFRLWDLAAGKEMTALAFTTTPSNWRRVAHIISDKIYERLTGEEGYFDTRIIYVAESGPKSQRVKKLAIM
;
A
#
# COMPACT_ATOMS: atom_id res chain seq x y z
N MET A 1 24.84 -44.94 57.01
CA MET A 1 24.27 -45.12 55.64
C MET A 1 22.80 -44.73 55.55
N LYS A 2 21.90 -45.21 56.42
CA LYS A 2 20.45 -44.85 56.39
C LYS A 2 20.15 -43.34 56.50
N LYS A 3 20.92 -42.58 57.32
CA LYS A 3 20.75 -41.12 57.44
C LYS A 3 21.12 -40.33 56.16
N LEU A 4 22.12 -40.82 55.39
CA LEU A 4 22.49 -40.20 54.10
C LEU A 4 21.42 -40.40 53.03
N ILE A 5 20.79 -41.59 53.02
CA ILE A 5 19.67 -41.88 52.12
C ILE A 5 18.47 -40.96 52.43
N LEU A 6 18.20 -40.71 53.72
CA LEU A 6 17.11 -39.81 54.13
C LEU A 6 17.33 -38.35 53.68
N ILE A 7 18.57 -37.87 53.75
CA ILE A 7 18.95 -36.51 53.32
C ILE A 7 18.82 -36.37 51.79
N PHE A 8 19.19 -37.41 51.04
CA PHE A 8 19.04 -37.44 49.60
C PHE A 8 17.56 -37.45 49.17
N LEU A 9 16.72 -38.22 49.89
CA LEU A 9 15.28 -38.27 49.64
C LEU A 9 14.60 -36.93 49.95
N PHE A 10 15.05 -36.23 51.00
CA PHE A 10 14.52 -34.92 51.37
C PHE A 10 14.90 -33.82 50.36
N ASN A 11 16.09 -33.88 49.78
CA ASN A 11 16.49 -32.96 48.71
C ASN A 11 15.70 -33.18 47.41
N PHE A 12 15.29 -34.41 47.13
CA PHE A 12 14.48 -34.70 45.95
C PHE A 12 13.04 -34.13 46.06
N LEU A 13 12.55 -33.91 47.28
CA LEU A 13 11.25 -33.27 47.52
C LEU A 13 11.25 -31.75 47.31
N LEU A 14 12.41 -31.12 47.16
CA LEU A 14 12.56 -29.66 47.02
C LEU A 14 12.67 -29.21 45.54
N ILE A 15 12.40 -30.09 44.58
CA ILE A 15 12.44 -29.76 43.16
C ILE A 15 11.15 -29.03 42.79
N ASN A 16 11.14 -27.70 42.93
CA ASN A 16 10.06 -26.86 42.44
C ASN A 16 10.13 -26.79 40.90
N THR A 17 9.00 -27.04 40.24
CA THR A 17 8.85 -26.78 38.80
C THR A 17 8.81 -25.26 38.59
N SER A 18 9.86 -24.71 37.97
CA SER A 18 9.83 -23.34 37.47
C SER A 18 8.99 -23.32 36.19
N TYR A 19 7.81 -22.71 36.24
CA TYR A 19 7.02 -22.44 35.04
C TYR A 19 7.72 -21.33 34.24
N ALA A 20 7.99 -21.61 32.96
CA ALA A 20 8.56 -20.62 32.05
C ALA A 20 7.67 -19.37 32.00
N LEU A 21 8.30 -18.21 32.05
CA LEU A 21 7.64 -16.91 31.90
C LEU A 21 6.81 -16.86 30.62
N ILE A 22 5.73 -16.08 30.66
CA ILE A 22 4.96 -15.67 29.48
C ILE A 22 5.93 -15.00 28.50
N GLU A 23 6.20 -15.65 27.37
CA GLU A 23 6.94 -15.07 26.25
C GLU A 23 5.98 -14.14 25.50
N VAL A 24 6.09 -12.84 25.77
CA VAL A 24 5.37 -11.83 25.01
C VAL A 24 6.16 -11.59 23.73
N ASP A 25 5.83 -12.32 22.67
CA ASP A 25 6.37 -12.10 21.33
C ASP A 25 5.67 -10.87 20.71
N ILE A 26 6.27 -9.69 20.90
CA ILE A 26 5.82 -8.44 20.26
C ILE A 26 6.26 -8.49 18.79
N THR A 27 5.57 -9.32 17.99
CA THR A 27 5.87 -9.48 16.56
C THR A 27 5.52 -8.23 15.73
N ARG A 28 4.62 -7.37 16.23
CA ARG A 28 4.21 -6.10 15.60
C ARG A 28 3.78 -5.07 16.65
N GLY A 29 4.04 -3.80 16.36
CA GLY A 29 3.39 -2.69 17.08
C GLY A 29 1.88 -2.67 16.82
N ASN A 30 1.09 -2.27 17.82
CA ASN A 30 -0.33 -2.00 17.64
C ASN A 30 -0.48 -0.68 16.87
N LEU A 31 -0.44 -0.77 15.53
CA LEU A 31 -0.66 0.37 14.64
C LEU A 31 -2.11 0.28 14.16
N ASP A 32 -2.94 1.22 14.58
CA ASP A 32 -4.25 1.45 13.96
C ASP A 32 -4.01 2.07 12.57
N PRO A 33 -4.28 1.36 11.46
CA PRO A 33 -3.90 1.86 10.14
C PRO A 33 -4.78 3.03 9.74
N LEU A 34 -4.18 4.06 9.14
CA LEU A 34 -4.87 5.30 8.75
C LEU A 34 -5.94 5.02 7.69
N PRO A 35 -7.24 5.29 7.95
CA PRO A 35 -8.29 5.12 6.96
C PRO A 35 -8.12 6.11 5.81
N ILE A 36 -7.86 5.60 4.60
CA ILE A 36 -7.64 6.40 3.40
C ILE A 36 -8.63 6.00 2.31
N ALA A 37 -9.27 6.97 1.68
CA ALA A 37 -10.08 6.74 0.49
C ALA A 37 -9.24 6.97 -0.76
N VAL A 38 -9.17 6.00 -1.66
CA VAL A 38 -8.50 6.13 -2.96
C VAL A 38 -9.57 6.09 -4.04
N SER A 39 -10.04 7.28 -4.46
CA SER A 39 -11.03 7.36 -5.54
C SER A 39 -10.39 6.85 -6.85
N PRO A 40 -11.14 6.10 -7.68
CA PRO A 40 -10.77 5.93 -9.08
C PRO A 40 -10.47 7.29 -9.70
N LEU A 41 -9.41 7.37 -10.51
CA LEU A 41 -9.07 8.62 -11.17
C LEU A 41 -10.05 8.88 -12.31
N HIS A 42 -10.48 10.13 -12.45
CA HIS A 42 -11.37 10.55 -13.52
C HIS A 42 -10.63 10.55 -14.87
N VAL A 43 -11.13 9.81 -15.84
CA VAL A 43 -10.62 9.84 -17.21
C VAL A 43 -11.32 10.98 -17.96
N ASP A 44 -10.53 11.94 -18.46
CA ASP A 44 -11.06 13.06 -19.25
C ASP A 44 -11.68 12.56 -20.55
N ILE A 45 -12.83 13.13 -20.93
CA ILE A 45 -13.57 12.82 -22.16
C ILE A 45 -12.73 13.07 -23.42
N LYS A 46 -11.75 13.97 -23.35
CA LYS A 46 -10.80 14.27 -24.44
C LYS A 46 -9.69 13.24 -24.58
N SER A 47 -9.69 12.17 -23.79
CA SER A 47 -8.66 11.13 -23.85
C SER A 47 -8.80 10.30 -25.12
N GLU A 48 -7.70 10.20 -25.87
CA GLU A 48 -7.61 9.40 -27.10
C GLU A 48 -7.30 7.94 -26.79
N ASP A 49 -7.94 7.01 -27.51
CA ASP A 49 -7.63 5.58 -27.44
C ASP A 49 -6.15 5.29 -27.75
N TYR A 50 -5.53 4.40 -26.97
CA TYR A 50 -4.12 4.06 -27.14
C TYR A 50 -3.93 2.54 -27.16
N LYS A 51 -3.69 1.99 -28.36
CA LYS A 51 -3.37 0.56 -28.59
C LYS A 51 -4.35 -0.35 -27.83
N ASP A 52 -3.84 -1.38 -27.16
CA ASP A 52 -4.63 -2.36 -26.39
C ASP A 52 -5.01 -1.88 -24.97
N LEU A 53 -4.81 -0.59 -24.65
CA LEU A 53 -5.11 -0.06 -23.33
C LEU A 53 -6.59 0.33 -23.22
N LYS A 54 -7.34 -0.35 -22.36
CA LYS A 54 -8.71 0.05 -22.00
C LYS A 54 -8.69 1.30 -21.12
N ILE A 55 -8.82 2.47 -21.73
CA ILE A 55 -8.67 3.76 -21.03
C ILE A 55 -9.72 3.95 -19.94
N LYS A 56 -10.96 3.49 -20.17
CA LYS A 56 -12.04 3.57 -19.17
C LYS A 56 -11.66 2.87 -17.86
N ASP A 57 -10.90 1.78 -17.94
CA ASP A 57 -10.49 1.00 -16.78
C ASP A 57 -9.20 1.55 -16.13
N LEU A 58 -8.53 2.51 -16.76
CA LEU A 58 -7.22 2.98 -16.34
C LEU A 58 -7.26 3.67 -14.96
N GLY A 59 -8.30 4.47 -14.70
CA GLY A 59 -8.50 5.10 -13.40
C GLY A 59 -8.72 4.10 -12.26
N ASP A 60 -9.44 3.02 -12.54
CA ASP A 60 -9.64 1.93 -11.60
C ASP A 60 -8.39 1.09 -11.38
N ASN A 61 -7.62 0.85 -12.44
CA ASN A 61 -6.37 0.10 -12.36
C ASN A 61 -5.29 0.87 -11.56
N ILE A 62 -5.19 2.19 -11.75
CA ILE A 62 -4.25 3.04 -10.99
C ILE A 62 -4.64 3.07 -9.51
N SER A 63 -5.92 3.33 -9.19
CA SER A 63 -6.39 3.32 -7.80
C SER A 63 -6.13 1.97 -7.13
N LYS A 64 -6.37 0.85 -7.82
CA LYS A 64 -6.11 -0.49 -7.30
C LYS A 64 -4.63 -0.74 -6.96
N ILE A 65 -3.68 -0.24 -7.76
CA ILE A 65 -2.26 -0.35 -7.43
C ILE A 65 -1.94 0.45 -6.17
N ILE A 66 -2.43 1.68 -6.09
CA ILE A 66 -2.20 2.56 -4.92
C ILE A 66 -2.78 1.90 -3.66
N GLU A 67 -3.99 1.36 -3.72
CA GLU A 67 -4.62 0.61 -2.63
C GLU A 67 -3.77 -0.61 -2.21
N ASN A 68 -3.27 -1.38 -3.18
CA ASN A 68 -2.45 -2.56 -2.89
C ASN A 68 -1.12 -2.18 -2.22
N ASN A 69 -0.45 -1.12 -2.70
CA ASN A 69 0.77 -0.58 -2.11
C ASN A 69 0.53 -0.19 -0.65
N PHE A 70 -0.52 0.59 -0.40
CA PHE A 70 -0.89 1.03 0.95
C PHE A 70 -1.27 -0.12 1.89
N ARG A 71 -1.98 -1.13 1.39
CA ARG A 71 -2.32 -2.32 2.17
C ARG A 71 -1.07 -3.14 2.52
N ALA A 72 -0.08 -3.17 1.64
CA ALA A 72 1.17 -3.91 1.85
C ALA A 72 2.03 -3.32 2.98
N THR A 73 1.94 -2.01 3.26
CA THR A 73 2.70 -1.39 4.36
C THR A 73 2.11 -1.67 5.74
N GLY A 74 0.80 -1.95 5.81
CA GLY A 74 0.08 -2.06 7.08
C GLY A 74 -0.15 -0.74 7.82
N LEU A 75 0.34 0.39 7.29
CA LEU A 75 0.16 1.73 7.88
C LEU A 75 -1.16 2.38 7.47
N PHE A 76 -1.77 1.90 6.39
CA PHE A 76 -2.97 2.48 5.81
C PHE A 76 -4.07 1.42 5.69
N ASN A 77 -5.32 1.86 5.81
CA ASN A 77 -6.50 1.06 5.54
C ASN A 77 -7.28 1.68 4.36
N PRO A 78 -7.01 1.25 3.12
CA PRO A 78 -7.77 1.70 1.96
C PRO A 78 -9.24 1.28 2.07
N LEU A 79 -10.13 2.25 2.09
CA LEU A 79 -11.57 2.04 2.19
C LEU A 79 -12.13 1.43 0.91
N LYS A 80 -13.18 0.64 1.05
CA LYS A 80 -13.85 -0.04 -0.06
C LYS A 80 -14.60 0.96 -0.95
N LYS A 81 -14.51 0.79 -2.26
CA LYS A 81 -15.09 1.70 -3.27
C LYS A 81 -16.62 1.77 -3.19
N GLU A 82 -17.29 0.73 -2.72
CA GLU A 82 -18.75 0.69 -2.56
C GLU A 82 -19.24 1.68 -1.49
N ALA A 83 -18.36 2.11 -0.59
CA ALA A 83 -18.68 3.13 0.41
C ALA A 83 -18.60 4.56 -0.16
N PHE A 84 -18.03 4.75 -1.36
CA PHE A 84 -17.77 6.09 -1.88
C PHE A 84 -19.07 6.73 -2.38
N VAL A 85 -19.42 7.86 -1.76
CA VAL A 85 -20.64 8.60 -2.07
C VAL A 85 -20.49 9.46 -3.33
N GLN A 86 -19.27 9.94 -3.60
CA GLN A 86 -18.97 10.82 -4.73
C GLN A 86 -18.34 10.07 -5.89
N LYS A 87 -18.82 10.39 -7.10
CA LYS A 87 -18.24 9.88 -8.34
C LYS A 87 -16.91 10.58 -8.67
N PRO A 88 -15.98 9.90 -9.37
CA PRO A 88 -14.67 10.45 -9.74
C PRO A 88 -14.68 11.78 -10.49
N ASP A 89 -15.64 11.96 -11.40
CA ASP A 89 -15.84 13.16 -12.23
C ASP A 89 -16.14 14.41 -11.40
N ILE A 90 -16.71 14.26 -10.20
CA ILE A 90 -16.96 15.38 -9.29
C ILE A 90 -15.80 15.53 -8.31
N ALA A 91 -15.33 14.41 -7.76
CA ALA A 91 -14.33 14.39 -6.69
C ALA A 91 -12.97 14.96 -7.12
N HIS A 92 -12.56 14.81 -8.38
CA HIS A 92 -11.23 15.24 -8.85
C HIS A 92 -11.00 16.76 -8.84
N LEU A 93 -12.05 17.58 -8.86
CA LEU A 93 -11.95 19.04 -8.82
C LEU A 93 -11.82 19.55 -7.39
N LYS A 94 -12.88 19.33 -6.60
CA LYS A 94 -12.93 19.63 -5.17
C LYS A 94 -13.97 18.70 -4.54
N PRO A 95 -13.55 17.69 -3.76
CA PRO A 95 -14.47 16.76 -3.15
C PRO A 95 -15.25 17.44 -2.03
N ARG A 96 -16.53 17.08 -1.84
CA ARG A 96 -17.29 17.42 -0.63
C ARG A 96 -16.77 16.59 0.53
N PHE A 97 -15.98 17.18 1.43
CA PHE A 97 -15.27 16.45 2.46
C PHE A 97 -16.20 15.73 3.46
N GLU A 98 -17.41 16.24 3.64
CA GLU A 98 -18.46 15.73 4.52
C GLU A 98 -18.79 14.27 4.17
N ASP A 99 -19.01 14.00 2.89
CA ASP A 99 -19.38 12.68 2.37
C ASP A 99 -18.29 11.63 2.67
N TRP A 100 -17.02 12.03 2.63
CA TRP A 100 -15.88 11.14 2.89
C TRP A 100 -15.63 10.95 4.39
N ARG A 101 -15.88 11.98 5.21
CA ARG A 101 -15.84 11.85 6.67
C ARG A 101 -16.92 10.91 7.20
N LEU A 102 -18.09 10.84 6.55
CA LEU A 102 -19.17 9.90 6.93
C LEU A 102 -18.72 8.43 6.87
N ILE A 103 -17.86 8.09 5.90
CA ILE A 103 -17.27 6.75 5.79
C ILE A 103 -15.97 6.59 6.59
N LYS A 104 -15.70 7.53 7.50
CA LYS A 104 -14.54 7.58 8.39
C LYS A 104 -13.19 7.69 7.67
N ALA A 105 -13.17 8.18 6.43
CA ALA A 105 -11.91 8.48 5.75
C ALA A 105 -11.23 9.68 6.45
N GLN A 106 -9.91 9.58 6.67
CA GLN A 106 -9.10 10.68 7.19
C GLN A 106 -8.33 11.39 6.08
N ALA A 107 -7.90 10.64 5.06
CA ALA A 107 -7.28 11.16 3.86
C ALA A 107 -8.05 10.70 2.62
N LEU A 108 -7.98 11.51 1.56
CA LEU A 108 -8.59 11.20 0.27
C LEU A 108 -7.61 11.45 -0.87
N VAL A 109 -7.49 10.48 -1.76
CA VAL A 109 -6.75 10.58 -3.01
C VAL A 109 -7.76 10.71 -4.14
N THR A 110 -7.62 11.76 -4.94
CA THR A 110 -8.39 11.98 -6.17
C THR A 110 -7.44 12.27 -7.31
N GLY A 111 -7.87 12.08 -8.54
CA GLY A 111 -7.05 12.48 -9.67
C GLY A 111 -7.78 12.46 -10.99
N LYS A 112 -7.04 12.88 -12.01
CA LYS A 112 -7.50 13.04 -13.38
C LYS A 112 -6.47 12.45 -14.33
N ILE A 113 -6.96 11.79 -15.37
CA ILE A 113 -6.17 11.20 -16.44
C ILE A 113 -6.55 11.86 -17.75
N LEU A 114 -5.55 12.22 -18.55
CA LEU A 114 -5.72 12.69 -19.92
C LEU A 114 -4.69 11.99 -20.81
N ILE A 115 -5.16 11.31 -21.86
CA ILE A 115 -4.30 10.78 -22.91
C ILE A 115 -4.46 11.64 -24.16
N LYS A 116 -3.38 12.25 -24.63
CA LYS A 116 -3.40 13.07 -25.84
C LYS A 116 -2.03 13.04 -26.50
N ASP A 117 -1.99 12.97 -27.82
CA ASP A 117 -0.73 13.04 -28.60
C ASP A 117 0.27 11.95 -28.13
N GLU A 118 -0.22 10.73 -27.90
CA GLU A 118 0.52 9.58 -27.32
C GLU A 118 1.15 9.82 -25.95
N LYS A 119 0.74 10.87 -25.23
CA LYS A 119 1.19 11.18 -23.88
C LYS A 119 0.07 10.95 -22.88
N LEU A 120 0.39 10.23 -21.82
CA LEU A 120 -0.44 10.05 -20.64
C LEU A 120 -0.06 11.12 -19.61
N LYS A 121 -1.00 11.99 -19.30
CA LYS A 121 -0.93 12.93 -18.18
C LYS A 121 -1.80 12.43 -17.05
N ILE A 122 -1.21 12.26 -15.87
CA ILE A 122 -1.90 11.88 -14.63
C ILE A 122 -1.71 13.00 -13.63
N GLU A 123 -2.80 13.60 -13.20
CA GLU A 123 -2.86 14.59 -12.13
C GLU A 123 -3.45 13.92 -10.90
N PHE A 124 -2.84 14.09 -9.73
CA PHE A 124 -3.42 13.61 -8.49
C PHE A 124 -3.37 14.68 -7.41
N ARG A 125 -4.29 14.56 -6.46
CA ARG A 125 -4.41 15.41 -5.29
C ARG A 125 -4.60 14.53 -4.06
N LEU A 126 -3.90 14.88 -2.99
CA LEU A 126 -4.06 14.32 -1.66
C LEU A 126 -4.74 15.37 -0.79
N TRP A 127 -5.85 14.97 -0.16
CA TRP A 127 -6.66 15.82 0.69
C TRP A 127 -6.59 15.33 2.13
N ASP A 128 -6.46 16.28 3.06
CA ASP A 128 -6.70 16.10 4.48
C ASP A 128 -8.19 16.37 4.74
N LEU A 129 -8.94 15.33 5.11
CA LEU A 129 -10.38 15.45 5.31
C LEU A 129 -10.75 16.08 6.66
N ALA A 130 -9.85 16.02 7.64
CA ALA A 130 -10.03 16.63 8.94
C ALA A 130 -9.84 18.14 8.86
N ALA A 131 -8.76 18.59 8.20
CA ALA A 131 -8.50 20.01 7.98
C ALA A 131 -9.21 20.59 6.74
N GLY A 132 -9.80 19.75 5.89
CA GLY A 132 -10.50 20.18 4.67
C GLY A 132 -9.59 20.89 3.66
N LYS A 133 -8.31 20.49 3.59
CA LYS A 133 -7.28 21.17 2.81
C LYS A 133 -6.56 20.22 1.86
N GLU A 134 -6.03 20.80 0.77
CA GLU A 134 -5.12 20.09 -0.11
C GLU A 134 -3.74 19.97 0.56
N MET A 135 -3.20 18.76 0.60
CA MET A 135 -1.87 18.48 1.15
C MET A 135 -0.81 18.44 0.06
N THR A 136 -1.16 17.95 -1.13
CA THR A 136 -0.26 17.75 -2.27
C THR A 136 -1.08 17.70 -3.55
N ALA A 137 -0.60 18.37 -4.60
CA ALA A 137 -1.11 18.26 -5.95
C ALA A 137 0.07 18.19 -6.92
N LEU A 138 0.16 17.10 -7.68
CA LEU A 138 1.24 16.86 -8.63
C LEU A 138 0.68 16.32 -9.95
N ALA A 139 1.44 16.53 -11.02
CA ALA A 139 1.13 16.03 -12.35
C ALA A 139 2.35 15.32 -12.93
N PHE A 140 2.10 14.14 -13.51
CA PHE A 140 3.10 13.36 -14.21
C PHE A 140 2.71 13.21 -15.67
N THR A 141 3.69 13.33 -16.56
CA THR A 141 3.51 13.12 -18.00
C THR A 141 4.47 12.04 -18.46
N THR A 142 3.96 11.00 -19.11
CA THR A 142 4.75 9.88 -19.62
C THR A 142 4.07 9.23 -20.83
N THR A 143 4.61 8.13 -21.34
CA THR A 143 3.93 7.30 -22.35
C THR A 143 2.84 6.45 -21.68
N PRO A 144 1.69 6.20 -22.33
CA PRO A 144 0.61 5.39 -21.75
C PRO A 144 1.04 4.00 -21.28
N SER A 145 2.07 3.40 -21.89
CA SER A 145 2.65 2.11 -21.46
C SER A 145 3.19 2.11 -20.01
N ASN A 146 3.60 3.28 -19.50
CA ASN A 146 4.23 3.42 -18.18
C ASN A 146 3.24 3.75 -17.05
N TRP A 147 1.93 3.65 -17.30
CA TRP A 147 0.89 4.02 -16.32
C TRP A 147 1.06 3.32 -14.96
N ARG A 148 1.48 2.05 -14.96
CA ARG A 148 1.69 1.25 -13.73
C ARG A 148 2.80 1.85 -12.88
N ARG A 149 3.91 2.22 -13.50
CA ARG A 149 5.04 2.87 -12.84
C ARG A 149 4.61 4.17 -12.18
N VAL A 150 3.81 4.99 -12.88
CA VAL A 150 3.28 6.24 -12.33
C VAL A 150 2.38 5.97 -11.10
N ALA A 151 1.60 4.89 -11.08
CA ALA A 151 0.81 4.53 -9.90
C ALA A 151 1.68 4.23 -8.66
N HIS A 152 2.83 3.57 -8.84
CA HIS A 152 3.81 3.38 -7.76
C HIS A 152 4.43 4.70 -7.30
N ILE A 153 4.85 5.57 -8.22
CA ILE A 153 5.39 6.90 -7.90
C ILE A 153 4.38 7.76 -7.15
N ILE A 154 3.09 7.73 -7.54
CA ILE A 154 2.02 8.43 -6.81
C ILE A 154 1.91 7.89 -5.37
N SER A 155 2.01 6.57 -5.22
CA SER A 155 2.00 5.94 -3.90
C SER A 155 3.18 6.39 -3.05
N ASP A 156 4.38 6.49 -3.65
CA ASP A 156 5.59 6.99 -2.96
C ASP A 156 5.40 8.43 -2.48
N LYS A 157 4.86 9.30 -3.33
CA LYS A 157 4.63 10.71 -2.96
C LYS A 157 3.58 10.87 -1.87
N ILE A 158 2.53 10.05 -1.87
CA ILE A 158 1.53 10.07 -0.80
C ILE A 158 2.11 9.50 0.49
N TYR A 159 2.84 8.39 0.40
CA TYR A 159 3.52 7.77 1.53
C TYR A 159 4.48 8.74 2.21
N GLU A 160 5.36 9.38 1.43
CA GLU A 160 6.30 10.39 1.90
C GLU A 160 5.58 11.56 2.56
N ARG A 161 4.48 12.03 1.97
CA ARG A 161 3.72 13.14 2.53
C ARG A 161 3.04 12.81 3.85
N LEU A 162 2.58 11.58 4.04
CA LEU A 162 1.82 11.14 5.23
C LEU A 162 2.71 10.60 6.35
N THR A 163 3.84 9.99 6.01
CA THR A 163 4.76 9.33 6.97
C THR A 163 6.02 10.15 7.24
N GLY A 164 6.45 10.99 6.29
CA GLY A 164 7.74 11.68 6.33
C GLY A 164 8.91 10.81 5.86
N GLU A 165 8.68 9.57 5.46
CA GLU A 165 9.70 8.62 5.00
C GLU A 165 9.68 8.46 3.48
N GLU A 166 10.83 8.18 2.86
CA GLU A 166 10.90 7.94 1.42
C GLU A 166 10.13 6.67 1.03
N GLY A 167 9.33 6.76 -0.04
CA GLY A 167 8.58 5.62 -0.57
C GLY A 167 9.47 4.63 -1.33
N TYR A 168 9.08 3.36 -1.33
CA TYR A 168 9.82 2.26 -1.96
C TYR A 168 9.02 1.49 -3.01
N PHE A 169 7.85 1.98 -3.44
CA PHE A 169 6.96 1.26 -4.34
C PHE A 169 7.43 1.23 -5.79
N ASP A 170 8.22 2.20 -6.28
CA ASP A 170 8.85 2.19 -7.61
C ASP A 170 10.21 1.44 -7.64
N THR A 171 10.58 0.77 -6.55
CA THR A 171 11.84 0.00 -6.50
C THR A 171 11.76 -1.30 -7.31
N ARG A 172 12.93 -1.84 -7.67
CA ARG A 172 13.07 -3.12 -8.38
C ARG A 172 13.93 -4.07 -7.58
N ILE A 173 13.59 -5.35 -7.62
CA ILE A 173 14.37 -6.39 -6.96
C ILE A 173 15.22 -7.15 -7.98
N ILE A 174 16.49 -7.38 -7.67
CA ILE A 174 17.37 -8.24 -8.45
C ILE A 174 17.43 -9.60 -7.76
N TYR A 175 17.20 -10.68 -8.50
CA TYR A 175 17.24 -12.04 -7.97
C TYR A 175 17.90 -13.00 -8.96
N VAL A 176 18.33 -14.16 -8.45
CA VAL A 176 18.87 -15.24 -9.29
C VAL A 176 17.72 -16.15 -9.70
N ALA A 177 17.40 -16.15 -10.99
CA ALA A 177 16.43 -17.07 -11.57
C ALA A 177 17.16 -18.35 -12.03
N GLU A 178 16.70 -19.51 -11.53
CA GLU A 178 17.22 -20.82 -11.94
C GLU A 178 16.18 -21.57 -12.79
N SER A 179 16.62 -22.15 -13.92
CA SER A 179 15.79 -23.01 -14.77
C SER A 179 16.56 -24.24 -15.26
N GLY A 180 15.88 -25.19 -15.90
CA GLY A 180 16.46 -26.47 -16.35
C GLY A 180 16.46 -27.55 -15.27
N PRO A 181 16.87 -28.80 -15.55
CA PRO A 181 16.88 -29.92 -14.59
C PRO A 181 18.00 -29.80 -13.54
N LYS A 182 17.92 -30.58 -12.44
CA LYS A 182 18.87 -30.49 -11.29
C LYS A 182 20.33 -30.67 -11.69
N SER A 183 20.60 -31.49 -12.71
CA SER A 183 21.95 -31.76 -13.23
C SER A 183 22.48 -30.70 -14.20
N GLN A 184 21.61 -29.80 -14.70
CA GLN A 184 21.96 -28.77 -15.69
C GLN A 184 21.16 -27.49 -15.42
N ARG A 185 21.35 -26.90 -14.23
CA ARG A 185 20.70 -25.64 -13.86
C ARG A 185 21.34 -24.48 -14.60
N VAL A 186 20.53 -23.69 -15.29
CA VAL A 186 20.92 -22.39 -15.86
C VAL A 186 20.52 -21.32 -14.88
N LYS A 187 21.50 -20.57 -14.36
CA LYS A 187 21.28 -19.44 -13.44
C LYS A 187 21.43 -18.12 -14.20
N LYS A 188 20.47 -17.20 -14.04
CA LYS A 188 20.52 -15.86 -14.64
C LYS A 188 20.16 -14.82 -13.59
N LEU A 189 20.79 -13.64 -13.66
CA LEU A 189 20.29 -12.48 -12.92
C LEU A 189 19.02 -11.97 -13.62
N ALA A 190 17.95 -11.84 -12.86
CA ALA A 190 16.66 -11.31 -13.30
C ALA A 190 16.28 -10.10 -12.46
N ILE A 191 15.46 -9.22 -13.03
CA ILE A 191 14.94 -8.02 -12.36
C ILE A 191 13.42 -8.08 -12.40
N MET A 192 12.77 -7.80 -11.27
CA MET A 192 11.32 -7.66 -11.15
C MET A 192 10.98 -6.26 -10.63
#